data_AF-A0A0D8Y5K4-F1
#
_entry.id   AF-A0A0D8Y5K4-F1
#
_cell.length_a   1.000
_cell.length_b   1.000
_cell.length_c   1.000
_cell.angle_alpha   90.00
_cell.angle_beta   90.00
_cell.angle_gamma   90.00
#
_symmetry.space_group_name_H-M   'P 1'
#
loop_
_entity.id
_entity.type
_entity.pdbx_description
1 polymer ?
#
loop_
_entity_poly.entity_id
_entity_poly.type
_entity_poly.pdbx_seq_one_letter_code
_entity_poly.pdbx_strand_id
1 'polypeptide(L)'
;MNCFYSNFGKYDWNLRCRMGLLKGFVKEIKVLLALRDTPTVINIISYCIPKNPLENIGYVSIITERGDPLDIFSLIQLTSHQRHQLFLVMLSFFTENPNLSLHDFRRQQIVLVNGQPKIVDFDDVHFNNGLSNTTECNHSSIFIKLQSEMLMNNATDNI
;
A
#
# COMPACT_ATOMS: atom_id res chain seq x y z
N MET A 1 9.59 0.78 -19.45
CA MET A 1 8.33 1.41 -18.98
C MET A 1 8.42 2.89 -19.29
N ASN A 2 7.55 3.41 -20.16
CA ASN A 2 7.68 4.74 -20.75
C ASN A 2 6.95 5.79 -19.89
N CYS A 3 7.72 6.57 -19.13
CA CYS A 3 7.26 7.82 -18.52
C CYS A 3 7.15 8.87 -19.65
N PHE A 4 5.92 9.11 -20.12
CA PHE A 4 5.59 9.78 -21.39
C PHE A 4 6.25 11.16 -21.59
N TYR A 5 6.92 11.31 -22.74
CA TYR A 5 7.50 12.55 -23.25
C TYR A 5 6.40 13.45 -23.81
N SER A 6 6.22 14.66 -23.27
CA SER A 6 5.57 15.71 -24.06
C SER A 6 6.03 17.15 -23.81
N ASN A 7 6.74 17.50 -22.72
CA ASN A 7 7.00 18.92 -22.43
C ASN A 7 8.39 19.30 -21.88
N PHE A 8 9.34 18.37 -21.76
CA PHE A 8 10.68 18.65 -21.18
C PHE A 8 11.82 18.04 -22.01
N GLY A 9 12.98 18.69 -21.99
CA GLY A 9 14.22 18.14 -22.55
C GLY A 9 14.60 16.81 -21.88
N LYS A 10 15.14 15.86 -22.67
CA LYS A 10 15.43 14.47 -22.25
C LYS A 10 16.23 14.33 -20.96
N TYR A 11 17.17 15.24 -20.70
CA TYR A 11 18.02 15.23 -19.50
C TYR A 11 17.29 15.69 -18.23
N ASP A 12 16.50 16.77 -18.31
CA ASP A 12 15.68 17.27 -17.18
C ASP A 12 14.63 16.22 -16.77
N TRP A 13 14.03 15.54 -17.76
CA TRP A 13 13.07 14.49 -17.52
C TRP A 13 13.66 13.26 -16.80
N ASN A 14 14.81 12.76 -17.25
CA ASN A 14 15.43 11.59 -16.65
C ASN A 14 15.80 11.83 -15.18
N LEU A 15 16.34 13.01 -14.88
CA LEU A 15 16.69 13.41 -13.53
C LEU A 15 15.45 13.50 -12.63
N ARG A 16 14.38 14.16 -13.09
CA ARG A 16 13.11 14.25 -12.35
C ARG A 16 12.49 12.88 -12.09
N CYS A 17 12.50 12.00 -13.08
CA CYS A 17 11.98 10.64 -12.94
C CYS A 17 12.77 9.86 -11.87
N ARG A 18 14.11 9.88 -11.93
CA ARG A 18 14.96 9.25 -10.92
C ARG A 18 14.75 9.84 -9.52
N MET A 19 14.57 11.16 -9.42
CA MET A 19 14.26 11.80 -8.14
C MET A 19 12.89 11.41 -7.59
N GLY A 20 11.88 11.29 -8.44
CA GLY A 20 10.55 10.82 -8.06
C GLY A 20 10.59 9.41 -7.48
N LEU A 21 11.27 8.49 -8.19
CA LEU A 21 11.45 7.10 -7.73
C LEU A 21 12.17 7.04 -6.38
N LEU A 22 13.28 7.77 -6.21
CA LEU A 22 14.00 7.80 -4.94
C LEU A 22 13.17 8.41 -3.80
N LYS A 23 12.34 9.42 -4.10
CA LYS A 23 11.45 10.03 -3.12
C LYS A 23 10.38 9.03 -2.66
N GLY A 24 9.75 8.31 -3.60
CA GLY A 24 8.78 7.24 -3.28
C GLY A 24 9.42 6.15 -2.41
N PHE A 25 10.61 5.70 -2.81
CA PHE A 25 11.34 4.67 -2.09
C PHE A 25 11.74 5.07 -0.65
N VAL A 26 12.29 6.28 -0.46
CA VAL A 26 12.64 6.77 0.89
C VAL A 26 11.39 6.94 1.75
N LYS A 27 10.29 7.38 1.14
CA LYS A 27 9.00 7.50 1.82
C LYS A 27 8.45 6.15 2.26
N GLU A 28 8.51 5.14 1.40
CA GLU A 28 8.13 3.77 1.73
C GLU A 28 8.94 3.23 2.92
N ILE A 29 10.28 3.35 2.89
CA ILE A 29 11.14 2.95 4.03
C ILE A 29 10.70 3.64 5.32
N LYS A 30 10.47 4.96 5.27
CA LYS A 30 10.08 5.73 6.45
C LYS A 30 8.75 5.21 7.04
N VAL A 31 7.77 4.92 6.19
CA VAL A 31 6.46 4.42 6.62
C VAL A 31 6.56 3.01 7.18
N LEU A 32 7.27 2.11 6.49
CA LEU A 32 7.48 0.73 6.95
C LEU A 32 8.23 0.67 8.29
N LEU A 33 9.20 1.57 8.52
CA LEU A 33 9.88 1.67 9.82
C LEU A 33 8.97 2.23 10.91
N ALA A 34 8.10 3.19 10.59
CA ALA A 34 7.17 3.79 11.55
C ALA A 34 6.04 2.82 11.96
N LEU A 35 5.61 1.96 11.04
CA LEU A 35 4.53 0.98 11.24
C LEU A 35 5.05 -0.44 11.49
N ARG A 36 6.33 -0.59 11.82
CA ARG A 36 6.99 -1.91 11.89
C ARG A 36 6.34 -2.87 12.89
N ASP A 37 5.83 -2.33 13.99
CA ASP A 37 5.19 -3.11 15.05
C ASP A 37 3.69 -3.32 14.80
N THR A 38 3.14 -2.80 13.69
CA THR A 38 1.75 -2.99 13.30
C THR A 38 1.59 -4.36 12.63
N PRO A 39 0.79 -5.30 13.19
CA PRO A 39 0.69 -6.67 12.66
C PRO A 39 0.18 -6.77 11.22
N THR A 40 -0.64 -5.82 10.80
CA THR A 40 -1.24 -5.71 9.46
C THR A 40 -0.35 -4.98 8.45
N VAL A 41 0.90 -4.66 8.81
CA VAL A 41 1.89 -4.06 7.89
C VAL A 41 3.03 -5.04 7.67
N ILE A 42 3.48 -5.13 6.41
CA ILE A 42 4.61 -5.99 6.06
C ILE A 42 5.88 -5.57 6.82
N ASN A 43 6.55 -6.53 7.45
CA ASN A 43 7.75 -6.22 8.22
C ASN A 43 8.94 -5.98 7.28
N ILE A 44 9.60 -4.85 7.46
CA ILE A 44 10.88 -4.54 6.83
C ILE A 44 12.02 -5.26 7.57
N ILE A 45 12.79 -6.05 6.81
CA ILE A 45 13.97 -6.77 7.30
C ILE A 45 15.20 -5.89 7.13
N SER A 46 15.37 -5.29 5.95
CA SER A 46 16.50 -4.41 5.65
C SER A 46 16.20 -3.53 4.44
N TYR A 47 17.05 -2.54 4.19
CA TYR A 47 17.01 -1.72 2.99
C TYR A 47 18.42 -1.29 2.59
N CYS A 48 18.61 -0.92 1.31
CA CYS A 48 19.86 -0.40 0.78
C CYS A 48 19.61 0.93 0.07
N ILE A 49 20.38 1.96 0.45
CA ILE A 49 20.49 3.23 -0.27
C ILE A 49 21.99 3.46 -0.53
N PRO A 50 22.46 3.41 -1.79
CA PRO A 50 23.88 3.59 -2.09
C PRO A 50 24.30 5.06 -1.93
N LYS A 51 25.60 5.33 -1.82
CA LYS A 51 26.15 6.68 -1.61
C LYS A 51 25.71 7.70 -2.68
N ASN A 52 25.61 7.27 -3.94
CA ASN A 52 25.13 8.09 -5.07
C ASN A 52 23.84 7.48 -5.64
N PRO A 53 22.68 7.62 -4.97
CA PRO A 53 21.46 6.90 -5.34
C PRO A 53 20.88 7.34 -6.69
N LEU A 54 21.14 8.57 -7.11
CA LEU A 54 20.76 9.07 -8.43
C LEU A 54 21.45 8.33 -9.57
N GLU A 55 22.73 8.02 -9.41
CA GLU A 55 23.53 7.30 -10.41
C GLU A 55 23.30 5.79 -10.31
N ASN A 56 23.09 5.30 -9.08
CA ASN A 56 23.05 3.88 -8.72
C ASN A 56 21.65 3.40 -8.33
N ILE A 57 20.61 3.93 -8.99
CA ILE A 57 19.21 3.65 -8.63
C ILE A 57 18.86 2.15 -8.68
N GLY A 58 19.53 1.36 -9.51
CA GLY A 58 19.33 -0.09 -9.60
C GLY A 58 19.79 -0.87 -8.37
N TYR A 59 20.54 -0.26 -7.45
CA TYR A 59 21.00 -0.87 -6.20
C TYR A 59 20.13 -0.48 -4.99
N VAL A 60 19.09 0.29 -5.23
CA VAL A 60 18.13 0.71 -4.22
C VAL A 60 17.16 -0.45 -4.00
N SER A 61 17.06 -0.97 -2.77
CA SER A 61 16.28 -2.18 -2.48
C SER A 61 15.67 -2.18 -1.08
N ILE A 62 14.41 -2.58 -0.96
CA ILE A 62 13.77 -2.92 0.32
C ILE A 62 13.65 -4.44 0.39
N ILE A 63 14.02 -5.01 1.52
CA ILE A 63 13.83 -6.44 1.81
C ILE A 63 12.78 -6.53 2.90
N THR A 64 11.66 -7.16 2.59
CA THR A 64 10.58 -7.45 3.53
C THR A 64 10.51 -8.94 3.84
N GLU A 65 9.71 -9.30 4.84
CA GLU A 65 9.24 -10.68 4.95
C GLU A 65 8.49 -11.12 3.68
N ARG A 66 8.40 -12.43 3.45
CA ARG A 66 7.71 -13.01 2.30
C ARG A 66 6.22 -13.16 2.61
N GLY A 67 5.39 -12.58 1.76
CA GLY A 67 3.94 -12.83 1.72
C GLY A 67 3.50 -13.24 0.33
N ASP A 68 2.41 -14.00 0.27
CA ASP A 68 1.78 -14.39 -0.99
C ASP A 68 0.72 -13.34 -1.38
N PRO A 69 0.80 -12.70 -2.56
CA PRO A 69 -0.17 -11.69 -2.97
C PRO A 69 -1.60 -12.23 -2.97
N LEU A 70 -2.52 -11.49 -2.38
CA LEU A 70 -3.93 -11.86 -2.37
C LEU A 70 -4.52 -11.61 -3.76
N ASP A 71 -4.43 -12.57 -4.68
CA ASP A 71 -4.98 -12.42 -6.03
C ASP A 71 -6.47 -12.77 -6.15
N ILE A 72 -7.05 -12.55 -7.34
CA ILE A 72 -8.47 -12.84 -7.60
C ILE A 72 -8.76 -14.34 -7.44
N PHE A 73 -7.85 -15.20 -7.90
CA PHE A 73 -8.04 -16.65 -7.82
C PHE A 73 -8.08 -17.10 -6.36
N SER A 74 -7.18 -16.57 -5.53
CA SER A 74 -7.11 -16.81 -4.10
C SER A 74 -8.41 -16.35 -3.42
N LEU A 75 -8.89 -15.15 -3.73
CA LEU A 75 -10.14 -14.62 -3.16
C LEU A 75 -11.38 -15.45 -3.50
N ILE A 76 -11.51 -15.93 -4.74
CA ILE A 76 -12.66 -16.74 -5.18
C ILE A 76 -12.65 -18.11 -4.47
N GLN A 77 -11.48 -18.62 -4.13
CA GLN A 77 -11.33 -19.88 -3.38
C GLN A 77 -11.68 -19.72 -1.89
N LEU A 78 -11.65 -18.51 -1.34
CA LEU A 78 -12.07 -18.25 0.03
C LEU A 78 -13.60 -18.35 0.21
N THR A 79 -14.02 -18.79 1.39
CA THR A 79 -15.44 -18.72 1.80
C THR A 79 -15.87 -17.26 2.05
N SER A 80 -17.18 -16.98 2.06
CA SER A 80 -17.69 -15.64 2.39
C SER A 80 -17.19 -15.18 3.77
N HIS A 81 -17.22 -16.09 4.75
CA HIS A 81 -16.72 -15.82 6.10
C HIS A 81 -15.23 -15.45 6.11
N GLN A 82 -14.37 -16.18 5.39
CA GLN A 82 -12.94 -15.83 5.32
C GLN A 82 -12.70 -14.47 4.65
N ARG A 83 -13.44 -14.16 3.57
CA ARG A 83 -13.37 -12.83 2.94
C ARG A 83 -13.83 -11.72 3.89
N HIS A 84 -14.89 -11.97 4.66
CA HIS A 84 -15.37 -11.04 5.67
C HIS A 84 -14.34 -10.83 6.79
N GLN A 85 -13.66 -11.87 7.25
CA GLN A 85 -12.57 -11.75 8.22
C GLN A 85 -11.40 -10.90 7.68
N LEU A 86 -10.99 -11.12 6.42
CA LEU A 86 -9.96 -10.29 5.78
C LEU A 86 -10.39 -8.83 5.71
N PHE A 87 -11.64 -8.59 5.30
CA PHE A 87 -12.24 -7.27 5.26
C PHE A 87 -12.18 -6.55 6.62
N LEU A 88 -12.59 -7.23 7.70
CA LEU A 88 -12.58 -6.64 9.05
C LEU A 88 -11.16 -6.29 9.52
N VAL A 89 -10.18 -7.17 9.29
CA VAL A 89 -8.78 -6.91 9.68
C VAL A 89 -8.22 -5.70 8.93
N MET A 90 -8.48 -5.60 7.62
CA MET A 90 -8.06 -4.44 6.83
C MET A 90 -8.79 -3.16 7.24
N LEU A 91 -10.09 -3.24 7.52
CA LEU A 91 -10.86 -2.09 7.99
C LEU A 91 -10.36 -1.59 9.36
N SER A 92 -9.98 -2.49 10.27
CA SER A 92 -9.40 -2.13 11.57
C SER A 92 -8.13 -1.30 11.39
N PHE A 93 -7.25 -1.70 10.47
CA PHE A 93 -6.02 -0.96 10.18
C PHE A 93 -6.29 0.50 9.82
N PHE A 94 -7.23 0.78 8.90
CA PHE A 94 -7.55 2.16 8.52
C PHE A 94 -8.29 2.92 9.62
N THR A 95 -9.09 2.23 10.44
CA THR A 95 -9.76 2.82 11.59
C THR A 95 -8.76 3.25 12.67
N GLU A 96 -7.73 2.44 12.91
CA GLU A 96 -6.65 2.73 13.87
C GLU A 96 -5.66 3.77 13.34
N ASN A 97 -5.57 3.92 12.01
CA ASN A 97 -4.67 4.87 11.34
C ASN A 97 -5.47 5.90 10.52
N PRO A 98 -6.35 6.72 11.12
CA PRO A 98 -7.30 7.59 10.40
C PRO A 98 -6.62 8.71 9.61
N ASN A 99 -5.38 9.06 9.97
CA ASN A 99 -4.59 10.06 9.25
C ASN A 99 -3.86 9.47 8.04
N LEU A 100 -3.79 8.14 7.92
CA LEU A 100 -3.13 7.45 6.82
C LEU A 100 -4.11 7.24 5.67
N SER A 101 -3.74 7.72 4.49
CA SER A 101 -4.47 7.49 3.26
C SER A 101 -3.55 6.82 2.24
N LEU A 102 -4.01 5.72 1.65
CA LEU A 102 -3.37 5.08 0.51
C LEU A 102 -4.02 5.61 -0.76
N HIS A 103 -3.26 6.29 -1.60
CA HIS A 103 -3.76 6.72 -2.90
C HIS A 103 -3.98 5.49 -3.80
N ASP A 104 -5.16 5.38 -4.40
CA ASP A 104 -5.55 4.23 -5.25
C ASP A 104 -5.30 2.86 -4.58
N PHE A 105 -5.85 2.66 -3.37
CA PHE A 105 -5.76 1.38 -2.66
C PHE A 105 -6.24 0.24 -3.56
N ARG A 106 -5.44 -0.82 -3.69
CA ARG A 106 -5.74 -1.98 -4.54
C ARG A 106 -5.47 -3.26 -3.80
N ARG A 107 -6.23 -4.32 -4.10
CA ARG A 107 -6.02 -5.67 -3.56
C ARG A 107 -4.57 -6.17 -3.69
N GLN A 108 -3.86 -5.80 -4.76
CA GLN A 108 -2.45 -6.16 -4.97
C GLN A 108 -1.52 -5.66 -3.86
N GLN A 109 -1.96 -4.66 -3.09
CA GLN A 109 -1.24 -4.13 -1.94
C GLN A 109 -1.51 -4.94 -0.66
N ILE A 110 -2.17 -6.09 -0.77
CA ILE A 110 -2.43 -7.02 0.33
C ILE A 110 -1.73 -8.34 0.03
N VAL A 111 -0.93 -8.81 0.98
CA VAL A 111 -0.27 -10.12 0.95
C VAL A 111 -0.65 -10.93 2.18
N LEU A 112 -0.63 -12.25 2.06
CA LEU A 112 -0.82 -13.16 3.18
C LEU A 112 0.54 -13.65 3.67
N VAL A 113 0.87 -13.35 4.93
CA VAL A 113 2.05 -13.89 5.60
C VAL A 113 1.58 -14.89 6.64
N ASN A 114 1.83 -16.18 6.42
CA ASN A 114 1.35 -17.27 7.28
C ASN A 114 -0.19 -17.20 7.50
N GLY A 115 -0.94 -16.83 6.45
CA GLY A 115 -2.40 -16.67 6.50
C GLY A 115 -2.90 -15.35 7.13
N GLN A 116 -2.01 -14.48 7.61
CA GLN A 116 -2.38 -13.16 8.14
C GLN A 116 -2.25 -12.08 7.05
N PRO A 117 -3.28 -11.24 6.84
CA PRO A 117 -3.21 -10.20 5.83
C PRO A 117 -2.32 -9.03 6.26
N LYS A 118 -1.45 -8.60 5.36
CA LYS A 118 -0.55 -7.46 5.55
C LYS A 118 -0.56 -6.54 4.35
N ILE A 119 -0.50 -5.25 4.62
CA ILE A 119 -0.42 -4.20 3.61
C ILE A 119 1.05 -4.03 3.20
N VAL A 120 1.27 -3.87 1.90
CA VAL A 120 2.54 -3.57 1.24
C VAL A 120 2.40 -2.27 0.41
N ASP A 121 3.49 -1.80 -0.21
CA ASP A 121 3.46 -0.73 -1.22
C ASP A 121 3.03 0.64 -0.65
N PHE A 122 3.91 1.24 0.17
CA PHE A 122 3.66 2.49 0.90
C PHE A 122 4.27 3.75 0.25
N ASP A 123 4.71 3.67 -1.01
CA ASP A 123 5.36 4.77 -1.71
C ASP A 123 4.41 5.96 -1.98
N ASP A 124 3.11 5.70 -2.14
CA ASP A 124 2.05 6.68 -2.40
C ASP A 124 1.11 6.97 -1.19
N VAL A 125 1.61 6.77 0.03
CA VAL A 125 0.88 7.10 1.28
C VAL A 125 0.81 8.60 1.56
N HIS A 126 -0.31 9.10 2.06
CA HIS A 126 -0.42 10.47 2.55
C HIS A 126 -0.84 10.47 4.03
N PHE A 127 -0.19 11.33 4.81
CA PHE A 127 -0.61 11.62 6.19
C PHE A 127 -1.34 12.96 6.20
N ASN A 128 -2.64 12.94 6.48
CA ASN A 128 -3.42 14.15 6.62
C ASN A 128 -3.20 14.74 8.02
N ASN A 129 -2.84 16.02 8.09
CA ASN A 129 -2.61 16.74 9.35
C ASN A 129 -3.90 17.23 10.03
N GLY A 130 -4.94 16.38 10.09
CA GLY A 130 -6.08 16.60 10.99
C GLY A 130 -7.12 17.68 10.61
N LEU A 131 -7.39 17.95 9.32
CA LEU A 131 -8.61 18.69 8.95
C LEU A 131 -9.82 17.75 9.02
N SER A 132 -10.60 17.87 10.11
CA SER A 132 -11.68 16.99 10.57
C SER A 132 -12.77 16.63 9.55
N ASN A 133 -12.95 17.42 8.49
CA ASN A 133 -14.00 17.16 7.49
C ASN A 133 -13.55 16.18 6.40
N THR A 134 -12.27 15.79 6.38
CA THR A 134 -11.72 14.85 5.39
C THR A 134 -11.71 13.41 5.88
N THR A 135 -11.71 13.18 7.19
CA THR A 135 -11.64 11.85 7.80
C THR A 135 -12.90 11.02 7.54
N GLU A 136 -14.11 11.57 7.71
CA GLU A 136 -15.36 10.82 7.46
C GLU A 136 -15.54 10.41 5.99
N CYS A 137 -15.19 11.30 5.04
CA CYS A 137 -15.21 11.01 3.60
C CYS A 137 -14.12 9.98 3.21
N ASN A 138 -12.96 10.01 3.87
CA ASN A 138 -11.91 9.03 3.63
C ASN A 138 -12.30 7.64 4.18
N HIS A 139 -12.97 7.58 5.33
CA HIS A 139 -13.44 6.31 5.90
C HIS A 139 -14.55 5.66 5.06
N SER A 140 -15.48 6.45 4.52
CA SER A 140 -16.53 5.89 3.63
C SER A 140 -15.96 5.40 2.30
N SER A 141 -14.99 6.13 1.71
CA SER A 141 -14.35 5.70 0.46
C SER A 141 -13.49 4.45 0.62
N ILE A 142 -12.69 4.34 1.70
CA ILE A 142 -11.88 3.13 1.93
C ILE A 142 -12.74 1.91 2.23
N PHE A 143 -13.87 2.07 2.94
CA PHE A 143 -14.82 0.99 3.19
C PHE A 143 -15.38 0.42 1.89
N ILE A 144 -15.92 1.29 1.02
CA ILE A 144 -16.49 0.89 -0.27
C ILE A 144 -15.42 0.23 -1.15
N LYS A 145 -14.20 0.79 -1.15
CA LYS A 145 -13.09 0.23 -1.91
C LYS A 145 -12.71 -1.15 -1.40
N LEU A 146 -12.55 -1.32 -0.09
CA LEU A 146 -12.25 -2.61 0.55
C LEU A 146 -13.31 -3.67 0.24
N GLN A 147 -14.60 -3.32 0.31
CA GLN A 147 -15.68 -4.25 -0.04
C GLN A 147 -15.55 -4.75 -1.48
N SER A 148 -15.29 -3.82 -2.42
CA SER A 148 -15.09 -4.15 -3.84
C SER A 148 -13.85 -5.02 -4.06
N GLU A 149 -12.71 -4.63 -3.48
CA GLU A 149 -11.43 -5.35 -3.61
C GLU A 149 -11.48 -6.75 -2.98
N MET A 150 -12.34 -6.96 -1.97
CA MET A 150 -12.56 -8.24 -1.29
C MET A 150 -13.72 -9.06 -1.87
N LEU A 151 -14.34 -8.64 -2.98
CA LEU A 151 -15.49 -9.32 -3.59
C LEU A 151 -16.63 -9.61 -2.59
N MET A 152 -16.93 -8.61 -1.74
CA MET A 152 -18.03 -8.70 -0.78
C MET A 152 -19.36 -8.35 -1.45
N ASN A 153 -20.40 -9.14 -1.18
CA ASN A 153 -21.73 -8.90 -1.73
C ASN A 153 -22.57 -8.12 -0.71
N ASN A 154 -23.13 -6.98 -1.12
CA ASN A 154 -24.01 -6.15 -0.29
C ASN A 154 -25.31 -6.85 0.18
N ALA A 155 -25.62 -8.04 -0.33
CA ALA A 155 -26.91 -8.70 -0.15
C ALA A 155 -26.89 -9.95 0.74
N THR A 156 -25.72 -10.45 1.17
CA THR A 156 -25.66 -11.77 1.85
C THR A 156 -24.88 -11.83 3.16
N ASP A 157 -24.23 -10.75 3.58
CA ASP A 157 -23.39 -10.77 4.80
C ASP A 157 -24.02 -10.02 5.99
N ASN A 158 -25.36 -9.96 6.05
CA ASN A 158 -26.09 -9.72 7.30
C ASN A 158 -26.25 -11.06 8.02
N ILE A 159 -25.24 -11.48 8.77
CA ILE A 159 -25.34 -12.49 9.84
C ILE A 159 -24.57 -11.97 11.05
#